data_AF-A0AA39HQK9-F1
#
_entry.id   AF-A0AA39HQK9-F1
#
_cell.length_a   1.000
_cell.length_b   1.000
_cell.length_c   1.000
_cell.angle_alpha   90.00
_cell.angle_beta   90.00
_cell.angle_gamma   90.00
#
_symmetry.space_group_name_H-M   'P 1'
#
loop_
_entity.id
_entity.type
_entity.pdbx_description
1 polymer ?
#
loop_
_entity_poly.entity_id
_entity_poly.type
_entity_poly.pdbx_seq_one_letter_code
_entity_poly.pdbx_strand_id
1 'polypeptide(L)'
;MEFVSIPVFRWSEEIGFVKLAKAENVTDGFKKVPFPAATRRSVEGGDGGDFVKKDNQLAQSISSKAEGLHFNGVLRAHFDGDVAYVPSEQATFVVLVKVPESHEGAEFVAIEIPTTVEAIVIEAGVYHSLIALDGKVATFSIFFRETEIIDSIPLAAALNTSKASAWNLKKKALESRTDGADPKLDGSFSTRRLSTEKPTAESFAPYGKLFEKVENYKEHVACLPFKGHLSASGPHLLSQDFRMEWIEGDAPGTKKIQFSGLTGSFAGGQGCPGVVKDSNGVISADLIMTRPDGSFCVEPIADSDEFLMFLATPGEDKEPTTQSLKAFTFKGITPILAPEVWHSVPIPTAEKIVFRETISVTNANVVINVSAESGKPMSAQL
;
A
#
# COMPACT_ATOMS: atom_id res chain seq x y z
N MET A 1 -23.36 -13.34 -28.10
CA MET A 1 -22.90 -13.38 -26.71
C MET A 1 -24.11 -13.77 -25.87
N GLU A 2 -24.06 -14.90 -25.17
CA GLU A 2 -25.19 -15.36 -24.35
C GLU A 2 -25.30 -14.47 -23.10
N PHE A 3 -26.52 -14.06 -22.75
CA PHE A 3 -26.79 -13.27 -21.56
C PHE A 3 -26.95 -14.22 -20.36
N VAL A 4 -26.19 -13.98 -19.30
CA VAL A 4 -26.39 -14.68 -18.03
C VAL A 4 -27.59 -14.07 -17.32
N SER A 5 -28.56 -14.89 -16.91
CA SER A 5 -29.69 -14.41 -16.10
C SER A 5 -29.23 -14.18 -14.66
N ILE A 6 -29.31 -12.94 -14.18
CA ILE A 6 -28.84 -12.54 -12.85
C ILE A 6 -30.04 -12.22 -11.93
N PRO A 7 -30.10 -12.78 -10.72
CA PRO A 7 -31.12 -12.44 -9.73
C PRO A 7 -30.92 -11.03 -9.17
N VAL A 8 -32.03 -10.34 -8.91
CA VAL A 8 -32.04 -9.01 -8.27
C VAL A 8 -32.43 -9.16 -6.80
N PHE A 9 -31.62 -8.63 -5.90
CA PHE A 9 -31.85 -8.58 -4.46
C PHE A 9 -32.02 -7.15 -3.98
N ARG A 10 -32.84 -6.96 -2.94
CA ARG A 10 -32.87 -5.68 -2.21
C ARG A 10 -31.67 -5.57 -1.31
N TRP A 11 -31.08 -4.37 -1.26
CA TRP A 11 -30.01 -4.09 -0.32
C TRP A 11 -30.43 -4.34 1.14
N SER A 12 -29.51 -4.93 1.90
CA SER A 12 -29.58 -5.06 3.36
C SER A 12 -28.16 -5.06 3.93
N GLU A 13 -28.04 -4.78 5.23
CA GLU A 13 -26.75 -4.80 5.94
C GLU A 13 -26.07 -6.18 5.90
N GLU A 14 -26.84 -7.26 5.71
CA GLU A 14 -26.35 -8.65 5.65
C GLU A 14 -25.43 -8.93 4.45
N ILE A 15 -25.50 -8.10 3.40
CA ILE A 15 -24.64 -8.23 2.21
C ILE A 15 -23.17 -8.01 2.59
N GLY A 16 -22.89 -7.08 3.50
CA GLY A 16 -21.57 -6.84 4.09
C GLY A 16 -20.51 -6.21 3.16
N PHE A 17 -20.49 -6.55 1.87
CA PHE A 17 -19.50 -6.07 0.88
C PHE A 17 -20.02 -4.92 -0.01
N VAL A 18 -21.32 -4.60 0.08
CA VAL A 18 -21.93 -3.37 -0.44
C VAL A 18 -22.59 -2.66 0.75
N LYS A 19 -22.13 -1.46 1.07
CA LYS A 19 -22.59 -0.68 2.23
C LYS A 19 -23.11 0.68 1.79
N LEU A 20 -23.98 1.24 2.61
CA LEU A 20 -24.39 2.63 2.50
C LEU A 20 -23.73 3.43 3.62
N ALA A 21 -23.20 4.61 3.28
CA ALA A 21 -22.54 5.49 4.22
C ALA A 21 -22.93 6.95 3.94
N LYS A 22 -22.85 7.79 4.97
CA LYS A 22 -23.04 9.24 4.77
C LYS A 22 -21.95 9.77 3.85
N ALA A 23 -22.31 10.66 2.93
CA ALA A 23 -21.36 11.29 2.02
C ALA A 23 -20.34 12.16 2.78
N GLU A 24 -20.79 12.80 3.87
CA GLU A 24 -19.92 13.49 4.83
C GLU A 24 -19.00 12.47 5.48
N ASN A 25 -17.70 12.66 5.32
CA ASN A 25 -16.66 11.78 5.83
C ASN A 25 -16.77 10.32 5.34
N VAL A 26 -17.19 10.11 4.09
CA VAL A 26 -17.32 8.76 3.52
C VAL A 26 -16.05 7.92 3.66
N THR A 27 -14.88 8.56 3.63
CA THR A 27 -13.57 7.91 3.77
C THR A 27 -13.27 7.44 5.20
N ASP A 28 -14.03 7.89 6.20
CA ASP A 28 -13.87 7.46 7.59
C ASP A 28 -14.24 5.98 7.70
N GLY A 29 -13.24 5.14 7.98
CA GLY A 29 -13.41 3.69 8.09
C GLY A 29 -13.26 2.92 6.78
N PHE A 30 -12.82 3.57 5.69
CA PHE A 30 -12.36 2.83 4.52
C PHE A 30 -11.17 1.95 4.86
N LYS A 31 -11.22 0.71 4.38
CA LYS A 31 -10.11 -0.22 4.51
C LYS A 31 -9.07 0.06 3.43
N LYS A 32 -7.82 0.30 3.84
CA LYS A 32 -6.65 0.15 2.97
C LYS A 32 -6.22 -1.33 3.03
N VAL A 33 -6.04 -1.98 1.88
CA VAL A 33 -5.48 -3.33 1.83
C VAL A 33 -3.96 -3.22 1.74
N PRO A 34 -3.20 -3.75 2.72
CA PRO A 34 -1.75 -3.68 2.67
C PRO A 34 -1.21 -4.54 1.52
N PHE A 35 -0.04 -4.15 0.99
CA PHE A 35 0.68 -5.00 0.04
C PHE A 35 1.00 -6.33 0.71
N PRO A 36 0.82 -7.48 0.03
CA PRO A 36 1.20 -8.75 0.61
C PRO A 36 2.72 -8.78 0.85
N ALA A 37 3.15 -8.88 2.11
CA ALA A 37 4.56 -9.10 2.40
C ALA A 37 4.99 -10.45 1.82
N ALA A 38 6.14 -10.47 1.14
CA ALA A 38 6.79 -11.71 0.71
C ALA A 38 7.46 -12.43 1.88
N THR A 39 7.61 -11.74 3.02
CA THR A 39 8.12 -12.26 4.28
C THR A 39 7.00 -12.92 5.07
N ARG A 40 7.34 -13.58 6.18
CA ARG A 40 6.33 -14.15 7.10
C ARG A 40 5.73 -13.10 8.04
N ARG A 41 6.21 -11.86 7.98
CA ARG A 41 5.80 -10.76 8.86
C ARG A 41 4.62 -10.02 8.26
N SER A 42 3.76 -9.49 9.12
CA SER A 42 2.73 -8.55 8.70
C SER A 42 3.38 -7.22 8.29
N VAL A 43 2.72 -6.55 7.36
CA VAL A 43 3.06 -5.16 7.01
C VAL A 43 2.51 -4.28 8.12
N GLU A 44 3.36 -3.49 8.77
CA GLU A 44 2.97 -2.63 9.91
C GLU A 44 2.30 -1.31 9.48
N GLY A 45 2.13 -1.12 8.17
CA GLY A 45 1.39 0.00 7.60
C GLY A 45 2.18 1.31 7.57
N GLY A 46 1.61 2.25 6.82
CA GLY A 46 1.96 3.66 6.73
C GLY A 46 0.87 4.36 5.89
N ASP A 47 0.79 5.68 5.97
CA ASP A 47 -0.38 6.44 5.54
C ASP A 47 -0.49 6.68 4.02
N GLY A 48 0.48 6.25 3.22
CA GLY A 48 0.62 6.60 1.79
C GLY A 48 -0.41 5.94 0.85
N GLY A 49 -0.66 6.58 -0.28
CA GLY A 49 -1.73 6.23 -1.22
C GLY A 49 -3.09 6.50 -0.59
N ASP A 50 -3.43 7.78 -0.45
CA ASP A 50 -4.66 8.21 0.19
C ASP A 50 -5.88 8.02 -0.70
N PHE A 51 -7.04 8.11 -0.07
CA PHE A 51 -8.30 8.14 -0.80
C PHE A 51 -8.45 9.51 -1.45
N VAL A 52 -8.49 9.50 -2.78
CA VAL A 52 -8.68 10.68 -3.60
C VAL A 52 -10.10 10.70 -4.16
N LYS A 53 -10.61 11.91 -4.38
CA LYS A 53 -11.91 12.14 -5.02
C LYS A 53 -11.72 12.44 -6.50
N LYS A 54 -12.50 11.78 -7.36
CA LYS A 54 -12.63 12.12 -8.79
C LYS A 54 -14.09 12.44 -9.11
N ASP A 55 -14.32 13.63 -9.63
CA ASP A 55 -15.66 14.08 -10.00
C ASP A 55 -16.08 13.51 -11.37
N ASN A 56 -17.41 13.38 -11.55
CA ASN A 56 -18.08 13.21 -12.84
C ASN A 56 -17.82 11.90 -13.59
N GLN A 57 -17.92 10.74 -12.91
CA GLN A 57 -18.09 9.48 -13.62
C GLN A 57 -19.57 9.21 -13.91
N LEU A 58 -19.87 8.91 -15.18
CA LEU A 58 -21.22 8.54 -15.63
C LEU A 58 -21.54 7.12 -15.20
N ALA A 59 -22.76 6.89 -14.67
CA ALA A 59 -23.30 5.55 -14.52
C ALA A 59 -23.33 4.84 -15.89
N GLN A 60 -23.11 3.52 -15.90
CA GLN A 60 -23.27 2.76 -17.14
C GLN A 60 -24.76 2.71 -17.53
N SER A 61 -25.07 2.91 -18.81
CA SER A 61 -26.43 2.88 -19.32
C SER A 61 -26.90 1.45 -19.58
N ILE A 62 -28.12 1.10 -19.15
CA ILE A 62 -28.83 -0.10 -19.61
C ILE A 62 -29.62 0.22 -20.89
N SER A 63 -29.66 -0.74 -21.81
CA SER A 63 -30.69 -0.76 -22.85
C SER A 63 -31.93 -1.48 -22.33
N SER A 64 -33.09 -0.82 -22.30
CA SER A 64 -34.37 -1.49 -22.11
C SER A 64 -34.74 -2.20 -23.42
N LYS A 65 -35.00 -3.52 -23.35
CA LYS A 65 -35.62 -4.28 -24.43
C LYS A 65 -36.98 -4.80 -23.95
N ALA A 66 -37.83 -5.23 -24.89
CA ALA A 66 -39.16 -5.78 -24.59
C ALA A 66 -39.14 -6.98 -23.60
N GLU A 67 -37.98 -7.61 -23.39
CA GLU A 67 -37.77 -8.81 -22.57
C GLU A 67 -37.11 -8.55 -21.19
N GLY A 68 -36.77 -7.29 -20.86
CA GLY A 68 -36.17 -6.94 -19.57
C GLY A 68 -35.04 -5.92 -19.63
N LEU A 69 -34.32 -5.77 -18.51
CA LEU A 69 -33.12 -4.94 -18.42
C LEU A 69 -31.89 -5.78 -18.78
N HIS A 70 -31.12 -5.31 -19.77
CA HIS A 70 -29.91 -5.99 -20.22
C HIS A 70 -28.68 -5.12 -19.97
N PHE A 71 -27.65 -5.73 -19.40
CA PHE A 71 -26.33 -5.16 -19.24
C PHE A 71 -25.37 -5.85 -20.19
N ASN A 72 -24.55 -5.07 -20.90
CA ASN A 72 -23.41 -5.57 -21.64
C ASN A 72 -22.27 -4.59 -21.45
N GLY A 73 -21.33 -4.95 -20.58
CA GLY A 73 -20.30 -4.03 -20.14
C GLY A 73 -19.21 -4.75 -19.35
N VAL A 74 -18.59 -3.98 -18.45
CA VAL A 74 -17.43 -4.43 -17.67
C VAL A 74 -17.70 -4.19 -16.20
N LEU A 75 -17.41 -5.19 -15.38
CA LEU A 75 -17.31 -5.04 -13.93
C LEU A 75 -15.87 -4.68 -13.57
N ARG A 76 -15.68 -3.74 -12.64
CA ARG A 76 -14.37 -3.29 -12.15
C ARG A 76 -14.21 -3.61 -10.67
N ALA A 77 -12.98 -3.90 -10.23
CA ALA A 77 -12.65 -4.07 -8.83
C ALA A 77 -11.43 -3.22 -8.48
N HIS A 78 -11.43 -2.59 -7.30
CA HIS A 78 -10.26 -1.93 -6.70
C HIS A 78 -9.65 -2.89 -5.67
N PHE A 79 -8.39 -3.29 -5.82
CA PHE A 79 -7.78 -4.35 -4.99
C PHE A 79 -7.01 -3.83 -3.77
N ASP A 80 -6.64 -2.55 -3.81
CA ASP A 80 -5.79 -1.87 -2.84
C ASP A 80 -6.55 -1.16 -1.73
N GLY A 81 -7.87 -1.03 -1.84
CA GLY A 81 -8.74 -0.46 -0.82
C GLY A 81 -10.21 -0.43 -1.24
N ASP A 82 -11.06 -0.03 -0.30
CA ASP A 82 -12.48 0.20 -0.56
C ASP A 82 -12.68 1.33 -1.59
N VAL A 83 -13.81 1.30 -2.30
CA VAL A 83 -14.21 2.36 -3.23
C VAL A 83 -15.61 2.84 -2.91
N ALA A 84 -15.87 4.15 -3.02
CA ALA A 84 -17.21 4.68 -2.86
C ALA A 84 -17.67 5.54 -4.02
N TYR A 85 -18.98 5.50 -4.24
CA TYR A 85 -19.69 6.26 -5.26
C TYR A 85 -20.71 7.14 -4.56
N VAL A 86 -20.50 8.46 -4.60
CA VAL A 86 -21.44 9.44 -4.07
C VAL A 86 -22.30 9.95 -5.23
N PRO A 87 -23.60 9.62 -5.26
CA PRO A 87 -24.48 10.04 -6.34
C PRO A 87 -24.71 11.55 -6.27
N SER A 88 -24.73 12.22 -7.43
CA SER A 88 -25.04 13.66 -7.52
C SER A 88 -26.51 13.99 -7.28
N GLU A 89 -27.40 13.01 -7.45
CA GLU A 89 -28.85 13.17 -7.39
C GLU A 89 -29.48 11.96 -6.70
N GLN A 90 -30.67 12.15 -6.14
CA GLN A 90 -31.50 11.05 -5.66
C GLN A 90 -31.98 10.21 -6.84
N ALA A 91 -31.48 8.98 -6.93
CA ALA A 91 -31.91 8.00 -7.93
C ALA A 91 -31.89 6.60 -7.34
N THR A 92 -32.65 5.69 -7.95
CA THR A 92 -32.54 4.25 -7.65
C THR A 92 -31.43 3.65 -8.50
N PHE A 93 -30.58 2.84 -7.85
CA PHE A 93 -29.43 2.21 -8.49
C PHE A 93 -29.49 0.69 -8.41
N VAL A 94 -28.85 0.04 -9.38
CA VAL A 94 -28.48 -1.37 -9.29
C VAL A 94 -26.96 -1.46 -9.32
N VAL A 95 -26.42 -2.18 -8.34
CA VAL A 95 -25.03 -2.61 -8.34
C VAL A 95 -25.00 -4.04 -8.87
N LEU A 96 -24.46 -4.23 -10.08
CA LEU A 96 -24.10 -5.56 -10.56
C LEU A 96 -22.81 -5.98 -9.88
N VAL A 97 -22.77 -7.18 -9.31
CA VAL A 97 -21.63 -7.65 -8.53
C VAL A 97 -21.30 -9.10 -8.89
N LYS A 98 -20.00 -9.41 -9.05
CA LYS A 98 -19.52 -10.78 -8.92
C LYS A 98 -19.43 -11.11 -7.44
N VAL A 99 -20.18 -12.12 -7.00
CA VAL A 99 -20.25 -12.52 -5.60
C VAL A 99 -18.84 -12.91 -5.12
N PRO A 100 -18.34 -12.31 -4.01
CA PRO A 100 -17.03 -12.66 -3.49
C PRO A 100 -16.94 -14.14 -3.12
N GLU A 101 -15.78 -14.76 -3.29
CA GLU A 101 -15.56 -16.19 -3.00
C GLU A 101 -15.88 -16.59 -1.54
N SER A 102 -15.91 -15.60 -0.64
CA SER A 102 -16.33 -15.73 0.75
C SER A 102 -17.82 -16.01 0.94
N HIS A 103 -18.62 -16.01 -0.12
CA HIS A 103 -20.04 -16.33 -0.08
C HIS A 103 -20.36 -17.56 -0.96
N GLU A 104 -21.38 -18.31 -0.56
CA GLU A 104 -21.95 -19.43 -1.34
C GLU A 104 -23.17 -18.97 -2.12
N GLY A 105 -23.34 -19.47 -3.35
CA GLY A 105 -24.54 -19.28 -4.15
C GLY A 105 -24.25 -18.87 -5.59
N ALA A 106 -25.03 -17.91 -6.10
CA ALA A 106 -24.91 -17.42 -7.47
C ALA A 106 -23.54 -16.74 -7.69
N GLU A 107 -22.98 -16.88 -8.88
CA GLU A 107 -21.71 -16.24 -9.24
C GLU A 107 -21.84 -14.72 -9.39
N PHE A 108 -22.97 -14.28 -9.94
CA PHE A 108 -23.29 -12.86 -10.11
C PHE A 108 -24.66 -12.54 -9.54
N VAL A 109 -24.78 -11.33 -9.00
CA VAL A 109 -26.02 -10.78 -8.44
C VAL A 109 -26.20 -9.33 -8.84
N ALA A 110 -27.44 -8.87 -8.83
CA ALA A 110 -27.80 -7.46 -8.93
C ALA A 110 -28.36 -7.02 -7.57
N ILE A 111 -27.85 -5.92 -7.02
CA ILE A 111 -28.30 -5.38 -5.74
C ILE A 111 -29.00 -4.05 -6.01
N GLU A 112 -30.30 -4.00 -5.79
CA GLU A 112 -31.12 -2.80 -5.87
C GLU A 112 -30.89 -1.95 -4.61
N ILE A 113 -30.29 -0.79 -4.82
CA ILE A 113 -30.09 0.24 -3.81
C ILE A 113 -31.31 1.18 -3.85
N PRO A 114 -32.03 1.35 -2.73
CA PRO A 114 -33.18 2.24 -2.69
C PRO A 114 -32.76 3.68 -3.00
N THR A 115 -33.71 4.52 -3.45
CA THR A 115 -33.47 5.94 -3.68
C THR A 115 -32.75 6.57 -2.49
N THR A 116 -31.51 7.02 -2.72
CA THR A 116 -30.64 7.54 -1.65
C THR A 116 -29.72 8.64 -2.18
N VAL A 117 -29.22 9.47 -1.25
CA VAL A 117 -28.08 10.38 -1.46
C VAL A 117 -26.80 9.84 -0.79
N GLU A 118 -26.91 8.70 -0.11
CA GLU A 118 -25.81 8.08 0.58
C GLU A 118 -24.78 7.55 -0.41
N ALA A 119 -23.53 7.50 0.05
CA ALA A 119 -22.45 6.89 -0.69
C ALA A 119 -22.66 5.38 -0.74
N ILE A 120 -22.50 4.80 -1.92
CA ILE A 120 -22.44 3.35 -2.11
C ILE A 120 -20.97 2.95 -1.97
N VAL A 121 -20.63 2.27 -0.88
CA VAL A 121 -19.27 1.80 -0.58
C VAL A 121 -19.17 0.31 -0.95
N ILE A 122 -18.18 -0.02 -1.77
CA ILE A 122 -17.89 -1.38 -2.22
C ILE A 122 -16.55 -1.81 -1.60
N GLU A 123 -16.55 -2.99 -0.97
CA GLU A 123 -15.34 -3.55 -0.35
C GLU A 123 -14.25 -3.85 -1.39
N ALA A 124 -12.98 -3.71 -0.99
CA ALA A 124 -11.83 -4.04 -1.83
C ALA A 124 -11.92 -5.45 -2.46
N GLY A 125 -11.54 -5.56 -3.74
CA GLY A 125 -11.50 -6.80 -4.52
C GLY A 125 -12.86 -7.26 -5.06
N VAL A 126 -13.95 -6.53 -4.81
CA VAL A 126 -15.28 -6.88 -5.32
C VAL A 126 -15.50 -6.31 -6.71
N TYR A 127 -15.71 -7.17 -7.70
CA TYR A 127 -16.04 -6.74 -9.07
C TYR A 127 -17.46 -6.22 -9.14
N HIS A 128 -17.63 -4.98 -9.60
CA HIS A 128 -18.93 -4.33 -9.66
C HIS A 128 -19.10 -3.36 -10.83
N SER A 129 -20.36 -3.01 -11.11
CA SER A 129 -20.76 -1.91 -12.00
C SER A 129 -22.02 -1.25 -11.45
N LEU A 130 -22.10 0.08 -11.52
CA LEU A 130 -23.25 0.86 -11.06
C LEU A 130 -24.12 1.28 -12.24
N ILE A 131 -25.42 1.09 -12.07
CA ILE A 131 -26.41 1.40 -13.08
C ILE A 131 -27.58 2.17 -12.47
N ALA A 132 -28.01 3.25 -13.13
CA ALA A 132 -29.23 3.98 -12.77
C ALA A 132 -30.46 3.34 -13.43
N LEU A 133 -31.56 3.16 -12.68
CA LEU A 133 -32.76 2.47 -13.17
C LEU A 133 -33.83 3.37 -13.82
N ASP A 134 -33.69 4.70 -13.76
CA ASP A 134 -34.77 5.63 -14.12
C ASP A 134 -34.57 6.35 -15.47
N GLY A 135 -33.68 5.86 -16.34
CA GLY A 135 -33.37 6.49 -17.64
C GLY A 135 -32.70 7.87 -17.55
N LYS A 136 -32.46 8.37 -16.33
CA LYS A 136 -31.64 9.54 -16.05
C LYS A 136 -30.18 9.14 -16.02
N VAL A 137 -29.35 9.95 -16.68
CA VAL A 137 -27.90 9.85 -16.56
C VAL A 137 -27.52 10.31 -15.16
N ALA A 138 -27.20 9.37 -14.27
CA ALA A 138 -26.66 9.70 -12.96
C ALA A 138 -25.14 9.86 -13.04
N THR A 139 -24.62 10.87 -12.35
CA THR A 139 -23.18 11.06 -12.17
C THR A 139 -22.76 10.74 -10.74
N PHE A 140 -21.53 10.26 -10.59
CA PHE A 140 -20.94 9.97 -9.30
C PHE A 140 -19.66 10.78 -9.09
N SER A 141 -19.47 11.23 -7.86
CA SER A 141 -18.13 11.45 -7.31
C SER A 141 -17.60 10.12 -6.81
N ILE A 142 -16.39 9.72 -7.22
CA ILE A 142 -15.78 8.47 -6.78
C ILE A 142 -14.64 8.76 -5.82
N PHE A 143 -14.62 8.01 -4.72
CA PHE A 143 -13.53 7.99 -3.76
C PHE A 143 -12.82 6.63 -3.85
N PHE A 144 -11.52 6.64 -4.14
CA PHE A 144 -10.71 5.43 -4.31
C PHE A 144 -9.26 5.74 -3.97
N ARG A 145 -8.41 4.72 -3.80
CA ARG A 145 -6.99 4.94 -3.53
C ARG A 145 -6.26 5.50 -4.73
N GLU A 146 -5.39 6.48 -4.50
CA GLU A 146 -4.55 7.10 -5.54
C GLU A 146 -3.69 6.09 -6.34
N THR A 147 -3.39 4.92 -5.75
CA THR A 147 -2.65 3.83 -6.38
C THR A 147 -3.39 3.16 -7.56
N GLU A 148 -4.71 3.30 -7.64
CA GLU A 148 -5.57 2.84 -8.76
C GLU A 148 -5.28 1.39 -9.23
N ILE A 149 -5.06 0.47 -8.28
CA ILE A 149 -4.87 -0.95 -8.59
C ILE A 149 -6.23 -1.57 -8.91
N ILE A 150 -6.56 -1.60 -10.19
CA ILE A 150 -7.85 -2.08 -10.69
C ILE A 150 -7.72 -3.31 -11.59
N ASP A 151 -8.75 -4.14 -11.58
CA ASP A 151 -8.97 -5.18 -12.59
C ASP A 151 -10.39 -5.07 -13.15
N SER A 152 -10.63 -5.72 -14.28
CA SER A 152 -11.90 -5.65 -14.97
C SER A 152 -12.26 -6.94 -15.70
N ILE A 153 -13.52 -7.35 -15.62
CA ILE A 153 -14.06 -8.53 -16.29
C ILE A 153 -15.28 -8.18 -17.14
N PRO A 154 -15.44 -8.76 -18.35
CA PRO A 154 -16.63 -8.53 -19.15
C PRO A 154 -17.84 -9.25 -18.55
N LEU A 155 -19.03 -8.66 -18.70
CA LEU A 155 -20.30 -9.29 -18.34
C LEU A 155 -21.41 -8.89 -19.31
N ALA A 156 -22.08 -9.90 -19.86
CA ALA A 156 -23.36 -9.77 -20.54
C ALA A 156 -24.45 -10.43 -19.68
N ALA A 157 -25.37 -9.63 -19.14
CA ALA A 157 -26.38 -10.08 -18.19
C ALA A 157 -27.80 -9.62 -18.53
N ALA A 158 -28.78 -10.48 -18.28
CA ALA A 158 -30.19 -10.15 -18.25
C ALA A 158 -30.63 -10.09 -16.78
N LEU A 159 -31.12 -8.95 -16.32
CA LEU A 159 -31.52 -8.76 -14.92
C LEU A 159 -32.98 -9.23 -14.74
N ASN A 160 -33.21 -10.16 -13.82
CA ASN A 160 -34.55 -10.58 -13.46
C ASN A 160 -35.16 -9.63 -12.41
N THR A 161 -35.80 -8.56 -12.87
CA THR A 161 -36.44 -7.54 -12.01
C THR A 161 -37.87 -7.89 -11.57
N SER A 162 -38.40 -9.04 -11.98
CA SER A 162 -39.82 -9.37 -11.81
C SER A 162 -40.29 -9.37 -10.35
N LYS A 163 -39.40 -9.69 -9.39
CA LYS A 163 -39.52 -9.44 -7.93
C LYS A 163 -38.12 -9.42 -7.29
N ALA A 164 -37.66 -8.26 -6.80
CA ALA A 164 -36.47 -8.22 -5.97
C ALA A 164 -36.70 -8.99 -4.67
N SER A 165 -35.88 -10.01 -4.39
CA SER A 165 -35.96 -10.81 -3.16
C SER A 165 -35.06 -10.25 -2.05
N ALA A 166 -35.30 -10.66 -0.81
CA ALA A 166 -34.36 -10.40 0.29
C ALA A 166 -33.04 -11.14 0.04
N TRP A 167 -31.93 -10.56 0.51
CA TRP A 167 -30.62 -11.20 0.50
C TRP A 167 -30.67 -12.57 1.20
N ASN A 168 -30.04 -13.59 0.61
CA ASN A 168 -30.07 -14.95 1.14
C ASN A 168 -28.77 -15.74 0.92
N LEU A 169 -27.69 -15.10 0.44
CA LEU A 169 -26.41 -15.78 0.26
C LEU A 169 -25.70 -15.95 1.60
N LYS A 170 -25.17 -17.14 1.86
CA LYS A 170 -24.49 -17.46 3.11
C LYS A 170 -23.01 -17.14 3.01
N LYS A 171 -22.48 -16.44 4.01
CA LYS A 171 -21.04 -16.25 4.19
C LYS A 171 -20.41 -17.59 4.60
N LYS A 172 -19.35 -18.01 3.89
CA LYS A 172 -18.56 -19.18 4.25
C LYS A 172 -17.89 -18.95 5.60
N ALA A 173 -17.89 -19.98 6.45
CA ALA A 173 -17.04 -19.98 7.63
C ALA A 173 -15.58 -20.04 7.16
N LEU A 174 -14.79 -18.99 7.43
CA LEU A 174 -13.35 -19.06 7.22
C LEU A 174 -12.74 -19.93 8.32
N GLU A 175 -11.98 -20.95 7.94
CA GLU A 175 -11.03 -21.57 8.86
C GLU A 175 -9.98 -20.51 9.22
N SER A 176 -9.94 -20.12 10.49
CA SER A 176 -8.90 -19.25 11.01
C SER A 176 -7.55 -19.94 10.84
N ARG A 177 -6.68 -19.40 9.97
CA ARG A 177 -5.27 -19.74 10.05
C ARG A 177 -4.78 -19.22 11.40
N THR A 178 -4.32 -20.13 12.25
CA THR A 178 -3.61 -19.76 13.47
C THR A 178 -2.37 -18.99 13.07
N ASP A 179 -2.31 -17.73 13.47
CA ASP A 179 -1.10 -16.92 13.43
C ASP A 179 -0.03 -17.68 14.22
N GLY A 180 0.97 -18.19 13.51
CA GLY A 180 2.16 -18.75 14.14
C GLY A 180 2.86 -17.65 14.93
N ALA A 181 3.55 -18.02 16.01
CA ALA A 181 4.35 -17.08 16.79
C ALA A 181 5.27 -16.25 15.89
N ASP A 182 5.40 -14.95 16.18
CA ASP A 182 6.25 -14.05 15.42
C ASP A 182 7.67 -14.64 15.26
N PRO A 183 8.18 -14.77 14.03
CA PRO A 183 9.47 -15.38 13.79
C PRO A 183 10.58 -14.50 14.33
N LYS A 184 11.44 -15.06 15.18
CA LYS A 184 12.67 -14.42 15.62
C LYS A 184 13.67 -14.38 14.46
N LEU A 185 14.45 -13.30 14.37
CA LEU A 185 15.54 -13.19 13.42
C LEU A 185 16.58 -14.32 13.62
N ASP A 186 16.92 -15.02 12.54
CA ASP A 186 17.96 -16.04 12.56
C ASP A 186 19.35 -15.38 12.66
N GLY A 187 19.92 -15.45 13.86
CA GLY A 187 21.23 -14.90 14.18
C GLY A 187 21.17 -13.49 14.76
N SER A 188 22.30 -13.06 15.31
CA SER A 188 22.38 -11.77 15.99
C SER A 188 23.08 -10.75 15.11
N PHE A 189 22.33 -9.74 14.68
CA PHE A 189 22.82 -8.50 14.04
C PHE A 189 23.87 -7.76 14.90
N SER A 190 24.07 -8.22 16.15
CA SER A 190 24.89 -7.60 17.18
C SER A 190 26.36 -8.04 17.27
N THR A 191 26.79 -9.04 16.50
CA THR A 191 28.09 -9.69 16.80
C THR A 191 29.31 -8.97 16.26
N ARG A 192 29.15 -7.94 15.41
CA ARG A 192 30.27 -7.21 14.81
C ARG A 192 29.97 -5.71 14.70
N ARG A 193 30.87 -4.88 15.23
CA ARG A 193 30.94 -3.47 14.83
C ARG A 193 31.36 -3.45 13.37
N LEU A 194 30.49 -2.98 12.49
CA LEU A 194 30.74 -2.91 11.06
C LEU A 194 31.70 -1.77 10.75
N SER A 195 32.61 -2.01 9.82
CA SER A 195 33.33 -0.94 9.14
C SER A 195 32.41 -0.30 8.12
N THR A 196 32.42 1.02 8.06
CA THR A 196 31.75 1.77 7.01
C THR A 196 32.55 1.66 5.71
N GLU A 197 31.86 1.49 4.59
CA GLU A 197 32.49 1.48 3.27
C GLU A 197 31.76 2.40 2.29
N LYS A 198 32.50 2.99 1.35
CA LYS A 198 31.91 3.70 0.22
C LYS A 198 31.47 2.66 -0.81
N PRO A 199 30.23 2.69 -1.30
CA PRO A 199 29.74 1.68 -2.21
C PRO A 199 30.40 1.82 -3.60
N THR A 200 30.81 0.71 -4.19
CA THR A 200 31.12 0.60 -5.63
C THR A 200 29.97 -0.11 -6.33
N ALA A 201 29.94 -0.06 -7.67
CA ALA A 201 28.94 -0.80 -8.44
C ALA A 201 28.98 -2.30 -8.11
N GLU A 202 30.17 -2.88 -7.95
CA GLU A 202 30.32 -4.30 -7.59
C GLU A 202 29.89 -4.60 -6.16
N SER A 203 30.28 -3.76 -5.18
CA SER A 203 29.94 -4.00 -3.79
C SER A 203 28.45 -3.80 -3.49
N PHE A 204 27.78 -2.95 -4.27
CA PHE A 204 26.38 -2.57 -4.09
C PHE A 204 25.40 -3.37 -4.95
N ALA A 205 25.86 -4.04 -6.02
CA ALA A 205 25.01 -4.82 -6.92
C ALA A 205 24.01 -5.77 -6.24
N PRO A 206 24.32 -6.42 -5.09
CA PRO A 206 23.33 -7.27 -4.41
C PRO A 206 22.15 -6.50 -3.77
N TYR A 207 22.34 -5.22 -3.46
CA TYR A 207 21.36 -4.37 -2.78
C TYR A 207 20.58 -3.48 -3.76
N GLY A 208 21.11 -3.26 -4.96
CA GLY A 208 20.46 -2.43 -5.96
C GLY A 208 21.44 -1.77 -6.92
N LYS A 209 21.17 -0.52 -7.27
CA LYS A 209 21.95 0.27 -8.24
C LYS A 209 22.37 1.61 -7.64
N LEU A 210 23.49 2.12 -8.12
CA LEU A 210 24.03 3.44 -7.75
C LEU A 210 23.98 4.38 -8.95
N PHE A 211 23.67 5.64 -8.69
CA PHE A 211 23.64 6.68 -9.71
C PHE A 211 24.28 7.95 -9.17
N GLU A 212 25.10 8.65 -9.95
CA GLU A 212 25.60 9.98 -9.55
C GLU A 212 24.49 11.03 -9.62
N LYS A 213 23.59 10.88 -10.59
CA LYS A 213 22.37 11.68 -10.76
C LYS A 213 21.30 10.80 -11.38
N VAL A 214 20.12 10.76 -10.77
CA VAL A 214 18.99 10.00 -11.32
C VAL A 214 18.10 10.94 -12.12
N GLU A 215 18.27 10.92 -13.44
CA GLU A 215 17.27 11.49 -14.35
C GLU A 215 16.22 10.40 -14.66
N ASN A 216 14.96 10.78 -14.84
CA ASN A 216 13.87 9.84 -15.18
C ASN A 216 13.73 8.63 -14.24
N TYR A 217 13.63 8.87 -12.93
CA TYR A 217 13.46 7.85 -11.86
C TYR A 217 12.63 6.61 -12.23
N LYS A 218 11.50 6.80 -12.93
CA LYS A 218 10.59 5.73 -13.36
C LYS A 218 11.25 4.63 -14.19
N GLU A 219 12.34 4.91 -14.89
CA GLU A 219 13.07 3.93 -15.71
C GLU A 219 14.04 3.06 -14.88
N HIS A 220 14.32 3.47 -13.64
CA HIS A 220 15.34 2.85 -12.80
C HIS A 220 14.77 2.15 -11.56
N VAL A 221 13.53 2.45 -11.21
CA VAL A 221 12.81 1.85 -10.07
C VAL A 221 11.91 0.71 -10.52
N ALA A 222 11.79 -0.31 -9.68
CA ALA A 222 10.80 -1.37 -9.85
C ALA A 222 9.57 -1.07 -8.98
N CYS A 223 8.37 -1.16 -9.55
CA CYS A 223 7.11 -1.22 -8.81
C CYS A 223 6.53 -2.62 -9.00
N LEU A 224 6.36 -3.37 -7.92
CA LEU A 224 5.88 -4.75 -7.99
C LEU A 224 4.34 -4.79 -8.11
N PRO A 225 3.77 -5.73 -8.87
CA PRO A 225 2.33 -5.87 -9.00
C PRO A 225 1.70 -6.29 -7.67
N PHE A 226 0.58 -5.66 -7.31
CA PHE A 226 -0.18 -6.00 -6.11
C PHE A 226 -1.02 -7.25 -6.37
N LYS A 227 -0.67 -8.38 -5.74
CA LYS A 227 -1.34 -9.68 -5.96
C LYS A 227 -1.47 -10.06 -7.45
N GLY A 228 -0.49 -9.68 -8.28
CA GLY A 228 -0.50 -9.92 -9.73
C GLY A 228 -1.26 -8.87 -10.55
N HIS A 229 -1.91 -7.89 -9.91
CA HIS A 229 -2.58 -6.78 -10.57
C HIS A 229 -1.65 -5.55 -10.67
N LEU A 230 -1.65 -4.90 -11.84
CA LEU A 230 -0.90 -3.68 -12.10
C LEU A 230 -1.82 -2.46 -11.93
N SER A 231 -1.24 -1.31 -11.60
CA SER A 231 -1.98 -0.04 -11.67
C SER A 231 -2.40 0.26 -13.11
N ALA A 232 -3.62 0.76 -13.29
CA ALA A 232 -4.12 1.22 -14.57
C ALA A 232 -3.41 2.46 -15.12
N SER A 233 -2.82 3.30 -14.26
CA SER A 233 -2.11 4.53 -14.65
C SER A 233 -0.58 4.40 -14.64
N GLY A 234 -0.07 3.17 -14.48
CA GLY A 234 1.35 2.84 -14.54
C GLY A 234 2.07 2.93 -13.19
N PRO A 235 3.42 3.01 -13.16
CA PRO A 235 4.16 3.09 -11.91
C PRO A 235 3.87 4.43 -11.22
N HIS A 236 3.14 4.36 -10.11
CA HIS A 236 2.91 5.49 -9.22
C HIS A 236 4.09 5.60 -8.27
N LEU A 237 4.83 6.70 -8.40
CA LEU A 237 5.91 7.03 -7.48
C LEU A 237 5.49 8.20 -6.59
N LEU A 238 5.79 8.06 -5.31
CA LEU A 238 5.68 9.11 -4.32
C LEU A 238 7.09 9.66 -4.09
N SER A 239 7.26 10.97 -4.25
CA SER A 239 8.49 11.67 -3.89
C SER A 239 8.17 12.67 -2.79
N GLN A 240 8.84 12.55 -1.65
CA GLN A 240 8.60 13.38 -0.48
C GLN A 240 9.90 13.79 0.19
N ASP A 241 9.91 15.00 0.73
CA ASP A 241 11.06 15.56 1.43
C ASP A 241 10.84 15.45 2.95
N PHE A 242 11.87 15.01 3.65
CA PHE A 242 11.88 14.92 5.10
C PHE A 242 13.24 15.28 5.68
N ARG A 243 13.25 15.55 6.98
CA ARG A 243 14.45 16.00 7.70
C ARG A 243 14.83 14.99 8.76
N MET A 244 16.14 14.72 8.86
CA MET A 244 16.78 13.98 9.93
C MET A 244 17.77 14.90 10.66
N GLU A 245 17.69 14.95 11.98
CA GLU A 245 18.48 15.84 12.81
C GLU A 245 18.99 15.12 14.06
N TRP A 246 20.25 15.33 14.41
CA TRP A 246 20.79 14.86 15.68
C TRP A 246 20.36 15.78 16.81
N ILE A 247 19.69 15.20 17.80
CA ILE A 247 19.29 15.88 19.05
C ILE A 247 20.00 15.23 20.24
N GLU A 248 19.91 15.87 21.41
CA GLU A 248 20.44 15.30 22.64
C GLU A 248 19.78 13.93 22.92
N GLY A 249 20.62 12.93 23.21
CA GLY A 249 20.19 11.57 23.53
C GLY A 249 19.74 11.45 24.98
N ASP A 250 19.20 10.28 25.32
CA ASP A 250 18.67 10.03 26.68
C ASP A 250 19.78 9.80 27.71
N ALA A 251 20.99 9.45 27.27
CA ALA A 251 22.16 9.25 28.11
C ALA A 251 23.18 10.40 27.94
N PRO A 252 23.92 10.78 29.01
CA PRO A 252 24.92 11.83 28.94
C PRO A 252 25.96 11.59 27.83
N GLY A 253 26.21 12.61 27.01
CA GLY A 253 27.20 12.54 25.93
C GLY A 253 26.77 11.71 24.72
N THR A 254 25.49 11.33 24.63
CA THR A 254 24.91 10.66 23.45
C THR A 254 24.05 11.61 22.64
N LYS A 255 23.91 11.32 21.34
CA LYS A 255 22.92 11.96 20.47
C LYS A 255 21.95 10.91 19.94
N LYS A 256 20.73 11.31 19.60
CA LYS A 256 19.77 10.46 18.89
C LYS A 256 19.20 11.17 17.67
N ILE A 257 18.73 10.42 16.69
CA ILE A 257 18.08 11.01 15.52
C ILE A 257 16.62 11.32 15.82
N GLN A 258 16.21 12.52 15.42
CA GLN A 258 14.82 12.90 15.24
C GLN A 258 14.50 13.04 13.75
N PHE A 259 13.39 12.43 13.35
CA PHE A 259 12.74 12.60 12.06
C PHE A 259 11.64 13.65 12.14
N SER A 260 11.47 14.44 11.08
CA SER A 260 10.29 15.28 10.85
C SER A 260 10.04 15.48 9.36
N GLY A 261 8.78 15.39 8.91
CA GLY A 261 8.41 15.58 7.51
C GLY A 261 7.33 14.60 7.06
N LEU A 262 7.10 14.54 5.74
CA LEU A 262 6.26 13.53 5.12
C LEU A 262 7.15 12.46 4.50
N THR A 263 6.72 11.22 4.63
CA THR A 263 7.42 10.02 4.19
C THR A 263 6.38 8.93 4.00
N GLY A 264 6.55 8.10 2.98
CA GLY A 264 5.82 6.84 2.83
C GLY A 264 6.50 5.67 3.53
N SER A 265 7.64 5.87 4.22
CA SER A 265 8.39 4.83 4.93
C SER A 265 8.28 4.92 6.46
N PHE A 266 8.01 6.10 7.03
CA PHE A 266 7.78 6.27 8.48
C PHE A 266 6.32 6.65 8.79
N ALA A 267 5.81 6.17 9.93
CA ALA A 267 4.49 6.55 10.40
C ALA A 267 4.51 7.97 11.01
N GLY A 268 3.50 8.79 10.67
CA GLY A 268 3.32 10.13 11.24
C GLY A 268 4.31 11.19 10.75
N GLY A 269 4.14 12.43 11.24
CA GLY A 269 4.93 13.59 10.81
C GLY A 269 6.24 13.84 11.58
N GLN A 270 6.46 13.13 12.70
CA GLN A 270 7.65 13.23 13.54
C GLN A 270 7.90 11.91 14.27
N GLY A 271 9.17 11.57 14.54
CA GLY A 271 9.53 10.34 15.23
C GLY A 271 11.00 10.25 15.61
N CYS A 272 11.36 9.23 16.40
CA CYS A 272 12.74 8.91 16.76
C CYS A 272 13.00 7.43 16.37
N PRO A 273 13.64 7.15 15.22
CA PRO A 273 13.70 5.79 14.65
C PRO A 273 14.71 4.86 15.35
N GLY A 274 15.06 5.13 16.61
CA GLY A 274 15.99 4.28 17.38
C GLY A 274 17.42 4.30 16.87
N VAL A 275 17.90 5.45 16.39
CA VAL A 275 19.32 5.63 16.03
C VAL A 275 20.01 6.51 17.06
N VAL A 276 21.12 6.02 17.61
CA VAL A 276 21.91 6.68 18.66
C VAL A 276 23.38 6.77 18.23
N LYS A 277 24.03 7.89 18.57
CA LYS A 277 25.47 8.09 18.45
C LYS A 277 26.08 8.27 19.84
N ASP A 278 27.06 7.45 20.18
CA ASP A 278 27.77 7.54 21.45
C ASP A 278 28.92 8.59 21.41
N SER A 279 29.51 8.85 22.57
CA SER A 279 30.64 9.79 22.72
C SER A 279 31.91 9.38 21.98
N ASN A 280 32.03 8.11 21.60
CA ASN A 280 33.13 7.58 20.79
C ASN A 280 32.84 7.66 19.28
N GLY A 281 31.71 8.25 18.89
CA GLY A 281 31.29 8.37 17.49
C GLY A 281 30.68 7.10 16.91
N VAL A 282 30.32 6.12 17.74
CA VAL A 282 29.72 4.86 17.33
C VAL A 282 28.24 5.09 17.10
N ILE A 283 27.77 4.71 15.92
CA ILE A 283 26.38 4.78 15.54
C ILE A 283 25.75 3.41 15.76
N SER A 284 24.61 3.40 16.44
CA SER A 284 23.78 2.20 16.62
C SER A 284 22.37 2.46 16.09
N ALA A 285 21.83 1.50 15.35
CA ALA A 285 20.50 1.55 14.76
C ALA A 285 19.69 0.32 15.18
N ASP A 286 18.56 0.59 15.83
CA ASP A 286 17.66 -0.44 16.37
C ASP A 286 16.61 -0.87 15.35
N LEU A 287 16.48 -0.17 14.23
CA LEU A 287 15.41 -0.35 13.27
C LEU A 287 15.95 -0.72 11.89
N ILE A 288 15.40 -1.80 11.33
CA ILE A 288 15.59 -2.19 9.94
C ILE A 288 14.21 -2.39 9.30
N MET A 289 14.07 -2.00 8.05
CA MET A 289 12.81 -2.03 7.31
C MET A 289 13.04 -2.45 5.87
N THR A 290 11.97 -2.87 5.20
CA THR A 290 12.02 -3.21 3.78
C THR A 290 10.73 -2.81 3.06
N ARG A 291 10.87 -2.55 1.76
CA ARG A 291 9.79 -2.24 0.82
C ARG A 291 9.45 -3.47 -0.01
N PRO A 292 8.40 -4.23 0.34
CA PRO A 292 7.96 -5.39 -0.45
C PRO A 292 7.29 -5.01 -1.77
N ASP A 293 6.93 -3.74 -1.95
CA ASP A 293 6.10 -3.24 -3.04
C ASP A 293 6.89 -2.55 -4.15
N GLY A 294 8.17 -2.28 -3.95
CA GLY A 294 9.02 -1.66 -4.95
C GLY A 294 10.37 -1.21 -4.45
N SER A 295 11.10 -0.54 -5.34
CA SER A 295 12.39 0.06 -5.03
C SER A 295 12.28 1.19 -4.01
N PHE A 296 13.28 1.30 -3.15
CA PHE A 296 13.46 2.43 -2.24
C PHE A 296 14.62 3.29 -2.72
N CYS A 297 14.37 4.58 -2.93
CA CYS A 297 15.40 5.55 -3.24
C CYS A 297 15.44 6.65 -2.18
N VAL A 298 16.64 7.04 -1.76
CA VAL A 298 16.84 8.18 -0.87
C VAL A 298 18.10 8.95 -1.25
N GLU A 299 18.00 10.27 -1.27
CA GLU A 299 19.13 11.16 -1.53
C GLU A 299 19.03 12.42 -0.67
N PRO A 300 20.16 13.01 -0.24
CA PRO A 300 20.14 14.33 0.35
C PRO A 300 19.77 15.38 -0.71
N ILE A 301 19.07 16.43 -0.32
CA ILE A 301 18.77 17.55 -1.23
C ILE A 301 20.05 18.31 -1.62
N ALA A 302 21.04 18.35 -0.74
CA ALA A 302 22.34 18.95 -1.01
C ALA A 302 23.39 17.89 -1.36
N ASP A 303 23.99 17.97 -2.55
CA ASP A 303 24.98 17.01 -3.05
C ASP A 303 26.24 16.89 -2.16
N SER A 304 26.53 17.91 -1.35
CA SER A 304 27.65 17.91 -0.41
C SER A 304 27.43 17.02 0.81
N ASP A 305 26.18 16.71 1.11
CA ASP A 305 25.79 15.99 2.30
C ASP A 305 26.09 14.49 2.16
N GLU A 306 26.43 13.88 3.28
CA GLU A 306 26.83 12.49 3.37
C GLU A 306 25.98 11.78 4.42
N PHE A 307 25.55 10.56 4.12
CA PHE A 307 24.70 9.77 5.01
C PHE A 307 25.11 8.31 5.03
N LEU A 308 24.83 7.65 6.15
CA LEU A 308 25.06 6.24 6.40
C LEU A 308 23.74 5.46 6.30
N MET A 309 23.80 4.24 5.77
CA MET A 309 22.74 3.25 5.92
C MET A 309 23.31 1.88 6.24
N PHE A 310 22.60 1.13 7.07
CA PHE A 310 22.80 -0.31 7.21
C PHE A 310 21.92 -1.03 6.21
N LEU A 311 22.47 -1.92 5.39
CA LEU A 311 21.74 -2.67 4.37
C LEU A 311 21.95 -4.18 4.54
N ALA A 312 20.91 -4.98 4.29
CA ALA A 312 20.99 -6.43 4.25
C ALA A 312 20.15 -6.98 3.08
N THR A 313 20.66 -8.02 2.41
CA THR A 313 19.90 -8.72 1.37
C THR A 313 18.92 -9.70 1.98
N PRO A 314 17.74 -9.89 1.38
CA PRO A 314 16.80 -10.91 1.80
C PRO A 314 17.38 -12.31 1.62
N GLY A 315 17.09 -13.21 2.56
CA GLY A 315 17.33 -14.64 2.45
C GLY A 315 16.26 -15.35 1.60
N GLU A 316 16.27 -16.68 1.64
CA GLU A 316 15.27 -17.49 0.92
C GLU A 316 13.83 -17.26 1.42
N ASP A 317 13.68 -16.96 2.70
CA ASP A 317 12.41 -16.64 3.37
C ASP A 317 12.07 -15.14 3.37
N LYS A 318 12.87 -14.34 2.63
CA LYS A 318 12.75 -12.89 2.50
C LYS A 318 13.11 -12.09 3.75
N GLU A 319 13.56 -12.73 4.82
CA GLU A 319 14.06 -12.07 6.04
C GLU A 319 15.49 -11.54 5.83
N PRO A 320 15.95 -10.54 6.60
CA PRO A 320 17.30 -10.01 6.43
C PRO A 320 18.33 -11.03 6.94
N THR A 321 19.39 -11.23 6.17
CA THR A 321 20.47 -12.15 6.55
C THR A 321 21.62 -11.41 7.23
N THR A 322 22.06 -11.88 8.40
CA THR A 322 23.16 -11.23 9.14
C THR A 322 24.49 -11.21 8.37
N GLN A 323 24.74 -12.20 7.51
CA GLN A 323 25.96 -12.31 6.70
C GLN A 323 26.04 -11.26 5.59
N SER A 324 24.89 -10.75 5.13
CA SER A 324 24.82 -9.71 4.11
C SER A 324 24.75 -8.30 4.72
N LEU A 325 24.71 -8.18 6.04
CA LEU A 325 24.62 -6.87 6.69
C LEU A 325 25.90 -6.06 6.44
N LYS A 326 25.72 -4.87 5.85
CA LYS A 326 26.78 -3.92 5.55
C LYS A 326 26.40 -2.51 5.98
N ALA A 327 27.41 -1.69 6.23
CA ALA A 327 27.27 -0.28 6.55
C ALA A 327 27.88 0.55 5.41
N PHE A 328 27.04 1.25 4.65
CA PHE A 328 27.46 2.04 3.51
C PHE A 328 27.33 3.54 3.77
N THR A 329 28.35 4.30 3.37
CA THR A 329 28.33 5.76 3.40
C THR A 329 28.20 6.31 1.98
N PHE A 330 27.17 7.12 1.75
CA PHE A 330 26.81 7.69 0.45
C PHE A 330 27.05 9.21 0.43
N LYS A 331 27.69 9.69 -0.64
CA LYS A 331 27.95 11.13 -0.87
C LYS A 331 28.05 11.40 -2.36
N GLY A 332 27.22 12.30 -2.89
CA GLY A 332 27.15 12.59 -4.34
C GLY A 332 26.75 11.38 -5.19
N ILE A 333 26.17 10.35 -4.58
CA ILE A 333 25.64 9.16 -5.23
C ILE A 333 24.32 8.77 -4.56
N THR A 334 23.34 8.45 -5.40
CA THR A 334 21.98 8.09 -5.00
C THR A 334 21.81 6.57 -5.10
N PRO A 335 21.59 5.87 -3.96
CA PRO A 335 21.23 4.46 -3.96
C PRO A 335 19.77 4.27 -4.36
N ILE A 336 19.55 3.39 -5.34
CA ILE A 336 18.23 2.80 -5.62
C ILE A 336 18.28 1.36 -5.15
N LEU A 337 17.64 1.07 -4.01
CA LEU A 337 17.53 -0.27 -3.46
C LEU A 337 16.54 -1.10 -4.29
N ALA A 338 16.89 -2.36 -4.51
CA ALA A 338 15.96 -3.32 -5.10
C ALA A 338 14.78 -3.57 -4.14
N PRO A 339 13.59 -3.98 -4.64
CA PRO A 339 12.51 -4.42 -3.78
C PRO A 339 12.97 -5.49 -2.80
N GLU A 340 12.37 -5.51 -1.61
CA GLU A 340 12.65 -6.45 -0.50
C GLU A 340 14.04 -6.31 0.15
N VAL A 341 14.92 -5.42 -0.32
CA VAL A 341 16.19 -5.13 0.35
C VAL A 341 15.92 -4.44 1.68
N TRP A 342 16.53 -4.98 2.72
CA TRP A 342 16.39 -4.46 4.07
C TRP A 342 17.37 -3.33 4.32
N HIS A 343 16.90 -2.28 4.97
CA HIS A 343 17.67 -1.09 5.22
C HIS A 343 17.30 -0.40 6.53
N SER A 344 18.26 0.26 7.17
CA SER A 344 17.96 1.24 8.23
C SER A 344 17.34 2.51 7.63
N VAL A 345 16.92 3.41 8.49
CA VAL A 345 16.69 4.82 8.11
C VAL A 345 17.99 5.45 7.58
N PRO A 346 17.94 6.51 6.74
CA PRO A 346 19.14 7.27 6.41
C PRO A 346 19.66 8.02 7.65
N ILE A 347 20.95 7.86 7.94
CA ILE A 347 21.60 8.40 9.14
C ILE A 347 22.51 9.55 8.70
N PRO A 348 22.23 10.81 9.07
CA PRO A 348 23.04 11.94 8.64
C PRO A 348 24.41 11.90 9.32
N THR A 349 25.48 12.16 8.55
CA THR A 349 26.83 12.33 9.13
C THR A 349 27.03 13.74 9.71
N ALA A 350 26.37 14.74 9.11
CA ALA A 350 26.24 16.09 9.63
C ALA A 350 25.18 16.18 10.74
N GLU A 351 25.11 17.31 11.46
CA GLU A 351 24.11 17.55 12.50
C GLU A 351 22.66 17.45 11.98
N LYS A 352 22.45 17.79 10.71
CA LYS A 352 21.13 17.83 10.09
C LYS A 352 21.23 17.72 8.58
N ILE A 353 20.35 16.92 7.99
CA ILE A 353 20.21 16.76 6.53
C ILE A 353 18.72 16.74 6.17
N VAL A 354 18.38 17.32 5.03
CA VAL A 354 17.06 17.13 4.40
C VAL A 354 17.24 16.13 3.27
N PHE A 355 16.45 15.05 3.32
CA PHE A 355 16.42 13.99 2.35
C PHE A 355 15.18 14.09 1.47
N ARG A 356 15.31 13.61 0.24
CA ARG A 356 14.20 13.24 -0.63
C ARG A 356 14.16 11.72 -0.70
N GLU A 357 13.01 11.14 -0.38
CA GLU A 357 12.73 9.75 -0.73
C GLU A 357 11.89 9.67 -2.00
N THR A 358 12.11 8.63 -2.79
CA THR A 358 11.26 8.25 -3.92
C THR A 358 10.97 6.77 -3.86
N ILE A 359 9.68 6.43 -3.84
CA ILE A 359 9.16 5.10 -3.52
C ILE A 359 7.90 4.82 -4.34
N SER A 360 7.42 3.58 -4.39
CA SER A 360 6.07 3.30 -4.88
C SER A 360 5.01 4.01 -4.01
N VAL A 361 3.91 4.50 -4.60
CA VAL A 361 2.77 5.13 -3.88
C VAL A 361 1.99 4.11 -3.03
N THR A 362 2.26 2.81 -3.21
CA THR A 362 1.83 1.77 -2.30
C THR A 362 2.53 1.96 -0.95
N ASN A 363 1.77 1.97 0.14
CA ASN A 363 2.37 2.11 1.47
C ASN A 363 2.46 0.76 2.15
N ALA A 364 3.55 0.06 1.85
CA ALA A 364 3.87 -1.18 2.51
C ALA A 364 5.31 -1.15 2.99
N ASN A 365 5.48 -1.19 4.30
CA ASN A 365 6.76 -1.42 4.95
C ASN A 365 6.62 -2.62 5.88
N VAL A 366 7.61 -3.49 5.85
CA VAL A 366 7.83 -4.44 6.94
C VAL A 366 8.93 -3.84 7.80
N VAL A 367 8.67 -3.67 9.09
CA VAL A 367 9.60 -3.04 10.04
C VAL A 367 9.97 -4.06 11.11
N ILE A 368 11.24 -4.05 11.52
CA ILE A 368 11.74 -4.90 12.59
C ILE A 368 12.51 -4.03 13.59
N ASN A 369 12.15 -4.15 14.87
CA ASN A 369 12.97 -3.67 15.97
C ASN A 369 14.06 -4.72 16.29
N VAL A 370 15.27 -4.46 15.80
CA VAL A 370 16.44 -5.33 15.92
C VAL A 370 16.82 -5.57 17.38
N SER A 371 16.71 -4.55 18.24
CA SER A 371 17.04 -4.72 19.65
C SER A 371 16.04 -5.63 20.38
N ALA A 372 14.75 -5.52 20.05
CA ALA A 372 13.71 -6.37 20.62
C ALA A 372 13.86 -7.85 20.20
N GLU A 373 14.30 -8.09 18.97
CA GLU A 373 14.40 -9.43 18.38
C GLU A 373 15.74 -10.12 18.68
N SER A 374 16.85 -9.38 18.58
CA SER A 374 18.22 -9.93 18.61
C SER A 374 19.02 -9.53 19.85
N GLY A 375 18.45 -8.70 20.72
CA GLY A 375 19.02 -8.27 22.00
C GLY A 375 20.06 -7.14 21.92
N LYS A 376 20.59 -6.81 20.74
CA LYS A 376 21.39 -5.59 20.54
C LYS A 376 21.23 -5.04 19.12
N PRO A 377 21.49 -3.73 18.91
CA PRO A 377 21.30 -3.10 17.61
C PRO A 377 22.43 -3.37 16.62
N MET A 378 22.21 -2.92 15.38
CA MET A 378 23.26 -2.83 14.36
C MET A 378 24.18 -1.68 14.74
N SER A 379 25.50 -1.84 14.61
CA SER A 379 26.46 -0.78 14.96
C SER A 379 27.57 -0.61 13.93
N ALA A 380 27.94 0.65 13.67
CA ALA A 380 29.07 1.04 12.84
C ALA A 380 29.84 2.22 13.47
N GLN A 381 31.07 2.43 13.03
CA GLN A 381 31.87 3.60 13.40
C GLN A 381 32.17 4.40 12.13
N LEU A 382 31.83 5.70 12.13
CA LEU A 382 32.12 6.62 11.03
C LEU A 382 33.62 6.89 10.90
#